data_AF-A0A5D0U477-F1
#
_entry.id   AF-A0A5D0U477-F1
#
_cell.length_a   1.000
_cell.length_b   1.000
_cell.length_c   1.000
_cell.angle_alpha   90.00
_cell.angle_beta   90.00
_cell.angle_gamma   90.00
#
_symmetry.space_group_name_H-M   'P 1'
#
loop_
_entity.id
_entity.type
_entity.pdbx_description
1 polymer ?
#
loop_
_entity_poly.entity_id
_entity_poly.type
_entity_poly.pdbx_seq_one_letter_code
_entity_poly.pdbx_strand_id
1 'polypeptide(L)'
;MATLNKALAVAAAAVAIGGTTLATASTASAATRNGTCESGEFCYYFNSNNAGSVSDFTGSVADYGTEQPSCYDFKGAGNGKGKCVKNAAASVWNRSSKTVRVYYNSNYSGTYQDFKAGAKGNLNSSLKNQNASHQFSPASRTNLSYGLYKASGGRITCGFDGYTSTPGRHEGIDIARGIGSDVRALVSGKIIYIARGSTGSSGLSTISIYNASANKTVIYLHSAPRSSLAVGQTISRGQIIADESWHGVSSSSGAHTHVEMRLGKQTHAAKSVNDPHLDNPNPTSFWQSQGYNVK
;
A
#
# COMPACT_ATOMS: atom_id res chain seq x y z
N MET A 1 -75.38 -46.21 8.43
CA MET A 1 -75.38 -47.17 9.55
C MET A 1 -73.95 -47.65 9.76
N ALA A 2 -73.46 -47.50 10.99
CA ALA A 2 -72.31 -48.10 11.70
C ALA A 2 -71.15 -48.74 10.88
N THR A 3 -69.86 -48.53 11.16
CA THR A 3 -69.20 -48.68 12.48
C THR A 3 -67.79 -48.03 12.51
N LEU A 4 -67.42 -47.55 13.71
CA LEU A 4 -66.09 -47.26 14.26
C LEU A 4 -65.08 -48.42 14.02
N ASN A 5 -63.74 -48.37 14.12
CA ASN A 5 -62.77 -47.53 14.83
C ASN A 5 -61.36 -47.96 14.34
N LYS A 6 -60.37 -47.05 14.35
CA LYS A 6 -59.04 -47.28 14.95
C LYS A 6 -58.17 -46.03 14.76
N ALA A 7 -57.96 -45.33 15.86
CA ALA A 7 -56.92 -44.32 16.01
C ALA A 7 -55.53 -44.96 15.94
N LEU A 8 -54.60 -44.28 15.27
CA LEU A 8 -53.18 -44.35 15.59
C LEU A 8 -52.56 -42.97 15.40
N ALA A 9 -51.72 -42.66 16.38
CA ALA A 9 -51.22 -41.36 16.75
C ALA A 9 -50.10 -40.84 15.82
N VAL A 10 -50.11 -39.51 15.65
CA VAL A 10 -48.98 -38.57 15.77
C VAL A 10 -47.73 -38.83 14.93
N ALA A 11 -47.47 -37.92 13.99
CA ALA A 11 -46.25 -37.11 13.96
C ALA A 11 -46.48 -35.84 13.12
N ALA A 12 -46.71 -34.72 13.80
CA ALA A 12 -46.69 -33.40 13.18
C ALA A 12 -45.22 -32.98 13.01
N ALA A 13 -44.77 -32.81 11.77
CA ALA A 13 -43.56 -32.05 11.46
C ALA A 13 -43.99 -30.70 10.87
N ALA A 14 -44.07 -29.69 11.74
CA ALA A 14 -44.23 -28.30 11.34
C ALA A 14 -42.97 -27.85 10.60
N VAL A 15 -43.04 -27.67 9.28
CA VAL A 15 -42.00 -26.99 8.52
C VAL A 15 -42.14 -25.50 8.81
N ALA A 16 -41.34 -25.01 9.75
CA ALA A 16 -41.12 -23.58 9.94
C ALA A 16 -40.42 -23.03 8.70
N ILE A 17 -41.12 -22.23 7.90
CA ILE A 17 -40.52 -21.40 6.86
C ILE A 17 -39.74 -20.30 7.61
N GLY A 18 -38.49 -20.60 7.96
CA GLY A 18 -37.56 -19.64 8.51
C GLY A 18 -37.27 -18.58 7.46
N GLY A 19 -37.77 -17.37 7.69
CA GLY A 19 -37.48 -16.20 6.86
C GLY A 19 -35.97 -16.00 6.76
N THR A 20 -35.45 -16.10 5.55
CA THR A 20 -34.09 -15.66 5.24
C THR A 20 -34.05 -14.15 5.43
N THR A 21 -33.55 -13.71 6.57
CA THR A 21 -33.07 -12.34 6.73
C THR A 21 -31.98 -12.14 5.69
N LEU A 22 -32.31 -11.45 4.60
CA LEU A 22 -31.34 -10.85 3.71
C LEU A 22 -30.42 -10.02 4.59
N ALA A 23 -29.20 -10.50 4.81
CA ALA A 23 -28.14 -9.72 5.39
C ALA A 23 -27.91 -8.55 4.44
N THR A 24 -28.52 -7.41 4.72
CA THR A 24 -28.15 -6.15 4.10
C THR A 24 -26.66 -5.99 4.35
N ALA A 25 -25.86 -6.08 3.30
CA ALA A 25 -24.48 -5.63 3.36
C ALA A 25 -24.51 -4.27 4.02
N SER A 26 -23.86 -4.13 5.17
CA SER A 26 -23.77 -2.86 5.86
C SER A 26 -23.10 -1.90 4.89
N THR A 27 -23.89 -1.04 4.27
CA THR A 27 -23.38 0.20 3.69
C THR A 27 -22.55 0.81 4.80
N ALA A 28 -21.23 0.90 4.61
CA ALA A 28 -20.38 1.68 5.48
C ALA A 28 -21.13 3.00 5.69
N SER A 29 -21.54 3.30 6.93
CA SER A 29 -22.24 4.56 7.21
C SER A 29 -21.42 5.64 6.52
N ALA A 30 -22.01 6.29 5.52
CA ALA A 30 -21.50 7.56 5.06
C ALA A 30 -21.57 8.43 6.30
N ALA A 31 -20.48 8.48 7.06
CA ALA A 31 -20.31 9.49 8.06
C ALA A 31 -20.68 10.79 7.41
N THR A 32 -21.56 11.53 8.07
CA THR A 32 -22.31 12.61 7.47
C THR A 32 -21.32 13.64 6.96
N ARG A 33 -20.92 13.49 5.68
CA ARG A 33 -19.98 14.37 4.97
C ARG A 33 -20.62 15.72 4.77
N ASN A 34 -20.73 16.48 5.85
CA ASN A 34 -21.59 17.64 5.96
C ASN A 34 -20.78 18.95 5.89
N GLY A 35 -19.44 18.87 5.88
CA GLY A 35 -18.59 20.04 5.80
C GLY A 35 -18.49 20.84 7.09
N THR A 36 -18.90 20.26 8.21
CA THR A 36 -18.56 20.70 9.56
C THR A 36 -17.46 19.78 10.09
N CYS A 37 -16.75 20.19 11.14
CA CYS A 37 -15.74 19.33 11.76
C CYS A 37 -16.17 18.99 13.18
N GLU A 38 -16.78 17.84 13.36
CA GLU A 38 -17.41 17.37 14.59
C GLU A 38 -16.47 16.50 15.44
N SER A 39 -16.91 16.21 16.67
CA SER A 39 -16.23 15.21 17.49
C SER A 39 -16.31 13.84 16.81
N GLY A 40 -15.17 13.13 16.79
CA GLY A 40 -15.04 11.82 16.13
C GLY A 40 -14.44 11.88 14.72
N GLU A 41 -14.26 13.08 14.16
CA GLU A 41 -13.86 13.24 12.76
C GLU A 41 -12.39 13.67 12.57
N PHE A 42 -11.89 13.40 11.37
CA PHE A 42 -10.68 13.98 10.82
C PHE A 42 -11.05 14.88 9.65
N CYS A 43 -10.67 16.16 9.73
CA CYS A 43 -11.17 17.17 8.81
C CYS A 43 -10.02 17.81 8.05
N TYR A 44 -10.17 17.89 6.74
CA TYR A 44 -9.32 18.66 5.86
C TYR A 44 -9.89 20.05 5.63
N TYR A 45 -8.99 21.02 5.49
CA TYR A 45 -9.31 22.41 5.17
C TYR A 45 -8.57 22.80 3.89
N PHE A 46 -9.29 23.49 2.99
CA PHE A 46 -8.75 23.91 1.70
C PHE A 46 -7.57 24.88 1.85
N ASN A 47 -7.59 25.77 2.83
CA ASN A 47 -6.52 26.73 3.08
C ASN A 47 -5.71 26.40 4.34
N SER A 48 -4.55 27.02 4.48
CA SER A 48 -3.74 26.95 5.70
C SER A 48 -4.47 27.58 6.89
N ASN A 49 -4.02 27.25 8.09
CA ASN A 49 -4.53 27.75 9.37
C ASN A 49 -6.01 27.40 9.61
N ASN A 50 -6.44 26.24 9.09
CA ASN A 50 -7.80 25.71 9.22
C ASN A 50 -8.87 26.65 8.66
N ALA A 51 -8.57 27.29 7.53
CA ALA A 51 -9.47 28.19 6.82
C ALA A 51 -10.01 27.57 5.52
N GLY A 52 -11.04 28.19 4.96
CA GLY A 52 -11.70 27.71 3.75
C GLY A 52 -12.68 26.57 4.01
N SER A 53 -13.13 25.93 2.93
CA SER A 53 -14.09 24.84 2.96
C SER A 53 -13.49 23.58 3.60
N VAL A 54 -14.37 22.77 4.19
CA VAL A 54 -14.03 21.61 5.03
C VAL A 54 -14.47 20.31 4.37
N SER A 55 -13.65 19.28 4.53
CA SER A 55 -13.95 17.90 4.17
C SER A 55 -13.67 17.00 5.38
N ASP A 56 -14.72 16.47 6.00
CA ASP A 56 -14.73 15.66 7.23
C ASP A 56 -14.81 14.15 6.97
N PHE A 57 -14.22 13.33 7.83
CA PHE A 57 -14.11 11.88 7.66
C PHE A 57 -14.12 11.17 9.03
N THR A 58 -14.77 10.02 9.17
CA THR A 58 -14.72 9.19 10.40
C THR A 58 -13.92 7.90 10.25
N GLY A 59 -13.43 7.61 9.04
CA GLY A 59 -12.75 6.37 8.71
C GLY A 59 -11.64 6.59 7.70
N SER A 60 -10.75 5.61 7.59
CA SER A 60 -9.60 5.67 6.67
C SER A 60 -10.05 5.67 5.21
N VAL A 61 -9.43 6.51 4.38
CA VAL A 61 -9.71 6.58 2.93
C VAL A 61 -8.43 6.36 2.14
N ALA A 62 -8.42 5.28 1.35
CA ALA A 62 -7.25 4.84 0.59
C ALA A 62 -7.04 5.65 -0.70
N ASP A 63 -8.08 6.22 -1.29
CA ASP A 63 -7.94 7.15 -2.41
C ASP A 63 -9.04 8.21 -2.35
N TYR A 64 -8.66 9.47 -2.45
CA TYR A 64 -9.61 10.58 -2.50
C TYR A 64 -10.33 10.70 -3.84
N GLY A 65 -9.88 10.00 -4.88
CA GLY A 65 -10.35 10.21 -6.24
C GLY A 65 -9.84 11.53 -6.82
N THR A 66 -9.86 11.65 -8.14
CA THR A 66 -9.28 12.79 -8.86
C THR A 66 -10.32 13.77 -9.39
N GLU A 67 -11.57 13.33 -9.59
CA GLU A 67 -12.60 14.14 -10.25
C GLU A 67 -14.01 13.85 -9.74
N GLN A 68 -14.91 14.82 -9.93
CA GLN A 68 -16.33 14.67 -9.63
C GLN A 68 -17.01 13.75 -10.65
N PRO A 69 -18.07 13.00 -10.27
CA PRO A 69 -18.73 13.01 -8.97
C PRO A 69 -18.12 12.02 -7.95
N SER A 70 -17.03 11.33 -8.30
CA SER A 70 -16.50 10.21 -7.52
C SER A 70 -15.47 10.62 -6.47
N CYS A 71 -14.86 11.80 -6.59
CA CYS A 71 -13.89 12.27 -5.62
C CYS A 71 -14.54 12.71 -4.30
N TYR A 72 -13.77 12.58 -3.23
CA TYR A 72 -14.07 13.27 -1.98
C TYR A 72 -13.79 14.75 -2.16
N ASP A 73 -14.76 15.58 -1.83
CA ASP A 73 -14.73 17.02 -2.01
C ASP A 73 -14.85 17.80 -0.70
N PHE A 74 -14.52 19.09 -0.75
CA PHE A 74 -14.80 19.99 0.35
C PHE A 74 -16.28 20.38 0.32
N LYS A 75 -17.01 20.02 1.38
CA LYS A 75 -18.46 20.21 1.50
C LYS A 75 -18.83 21.52 2.19
N GLY A 76 -17.98 21.99 3.11
CA GLY A 76 -18.24 23.17 3.93
C GLY A 76 -18.37 24.47 3.13
N ALA A 77 -18.86 25.53 3.77
CA ALA A 77 -18.89 26.85 3.15
C ALA A 77 -17.47 27.43 2.95
N GLY A 78 -17.33 28.37 2.01
CA GLY A 78 -16.10 29.12 1.79
C GLY A 78 -15.22 28.63 0.63
N ASN A 79 -14.04 29.24 0.50
CA ASN A 79 -13.10 28.97 -0.58
C ASN A 79 -12.71 27.48 -0.62
N GLY A 80 -12.84 26.85 -1.79
CA GLY A 80 -12.55 25.42 -2.00
C GLY A 80 -13.77 24.52 -2.09
N LYS A 81 -14.99 25.01 -1.77
CA LYS A 81 -16.21 24.19 -1.82
C LYS A 81 -16.40 23.51 -3.18
N GLY A 82 -16.70 22.22 -3.16
CA GLY A 82 -16.92 21.37 -4.34
C GLY A 82 -15.64 20.89 -5.04
N LYS A 83 -14.46 21.42 -4.68
CA LYS A 83 -13.19 20.92 -5.21
C LYS A 83 -12.85 19.57 -4.55
N CYS A 84 -12.24 18.68 -5.32
CA CYS A 84 -11.70 17.44 -4.78
C CYS A 84 -10.61 17.71 -3.73
N VAL A 85 -10.54 16.86 -2.70
CA VAL A 85 -9.55 16.96 -1.62
C VAL A 85 -8.14 16.63 -2.11
N LYS A 86 -8.03 15.68 -3.06
CA LYS A 86 -6.76 15.22 -3.61
C LYS A 86 -5.92 16.40 -4.11
N ASN A 87 -4.71 16.51 -3.57
CA ASN A 87 -3.75 17.57 -3.88
C ASN A 87 -4.27 19.01 -3.69
N ALA A 88 -5.25 19.19 -2.79
CA ALA A 88 -5.87 20.50 -2.57
C ALA A 88 -5.94 20.91 -1.10
N ALA A 89 -5.83 19.97 -0.15
CA ALA A 89 -5.89 20.32 1.26
C ALA A 89 -4.57 20.92 1.77
N ALA A 90 -4.68 21.96 2.60
CA ALA A 90 -3.53 22.68 3.14
C ALA A 90 -3.39 22.59 4.68
N SER A 91 -4.46 22.26 5.40
CA SER A 91 -4.42 22.06 6.85
C SER A 91 -5.48 21.05 7.31
N VAL A 92 -5.35 20.57 8.55
CA VAL A 92 -6.22 19.54 9.11
C VAL A 92 -6.60 19.82 10.56
N TRP A 93 -7.69 19.22 11.01
CA TRP A 93 -8.04 19.09 12.42
C TRP A 93 -8.48 17.66 12.72
N ASN A 94 -7.76 16.99 13.61
CA ASN A 94 -8.12 15.69 14.12
C ASN A 94 -8.97 15.82 15.38
N ARG A 95 -10.29 15.77 15.24
CA ARG A 95 -11.26 15.74 16.34
C ARG A 95 -11.66 14.32 16.74
N SER A 96 -11.00 13.30 16.20
CA SER A 96 -11.15 11.91 16.60
C SER A 96 -10.30 11.58 17.84
N SER A 97 -10.53 10.38 18.41
CA SER A 97 -9.73 9.83 19.51
C SER A 97 -8.48 9.07 19.05
N LYS A 98 -8.22 8.99 17.74
CA LYS A 98 -7.15 8.17 17.15
C LYS A 98 -6.07 9.06 16.54
N THR A 99 -4.84 8.58 16.45
CA THR A 99 -3.86 9.18 15.53
C THR A 99 -4.33 8.97 14.10
N VAL A 100 -4.27 10.02 13.28
CA VAL A 100 -4.56 9.95 11.85
C VAL A 100 -3.29 10.31 11.07
N ARG A 101 -2.93 9.47 10.12
CA ARG A 101 -1.80 9.66 9.22
C ARG A 101 -2.28 10.14 7.87
N VAL A 102 -1.78 11.28 7.41
CA VAL A 102 -2.01 11.81 6.06
C VAL A 102 -0.86 11.42 5.16
N TYR A 103 -1.16 10.90 3.97
CA TYR A 103 -0.18 10.42 3.00
C TYR A 103 -0.19 11.24 1.72
N TYR A 104 0.99 11.36 1.13
CA TYR A 104 1.21 12.03 -0.15
C TYR A 104 0.47 11.30 -1.29
N ASN A 105 0.64 9.98 -1.36
CA ASN A 105 0.07 9.15 -2.42
C ASN A 105 -1.20 8.42 -1.96
N SER A 106 -2.00 7.97 -2.93
CA SER A 106 -3.09 7.02 -2.70
C SER A 106 -2.53 5.69 -2.16
N ASN A 107 -3.43 4.85 -1.65
CA ASN A 107 -3.17 3.56 -1.03
C ASN A 107 -2.24 3.62 0.19
N TYR A 108 -2.32 4.71 0.98
CA TYR A 108 -1.53 4.91 2.20
C TYR A 108 -0.01 4.89 1.93
N SER A 109 0.44 5.48 0.82
CA SER A 109 1.82 5.38 0.33
C SER A 109 2.59 6.69 0.39
N GLY A 110 3.92 6.61 0.32
CA GLY A 110 4.83 7.75 0.23
C GLY A 110 5.04 8.50 1.54
N THR A 111 5.49 9.76 1.44
CA THR A 111 5.69 10.65 2.59
C THR A 111 4.38 10.84 3.34
N TYR A 112 4.47 10.92 4.67
CA TYR A 112 3.31 11.09 5.53
C TYR A 112 3.58 12.05 6.69
N GLN A 113 2.48 12.50 7.32
CA GLN A 113 2.48 13.26 8.56
C GLN A 113 1.41 12.71 9.50
N ASP A 114 1.78 12.51 10.75
CA ASP A 114 0.89 12.03 11.80
C ASP A 114 0.30 13.20 12.58
N PHE A 115 -1.01 13.12 12.81
CA PHE A 115 -1.78 14.03 13.64
C PHE A 115 -2.38 13.25 14.79
N LYS A 116 -1.87 13.48 16.02
CA LYS A 116 -2.42 12.89 17.25
C LYS A 116 -3.87 13.33 17.47
N ALA A 117 -4.59 12.62 18.33
CA ALA A 117 -5.93 13.03 18.75
C ALA A 117 -5.93 14.49 19.23
N GLY A 118 -6.89 15.29 18.78
CA GLY A 118 -7.00 16.72 19.06
C GLY A 118 -6.09 17.63 18.24
N ALA A 119 -5.10 17.09 17.51
CA ALA A 119 -4.14 17.91 16.78
C ALA A 119 -4.80 18.76 15.69
N LYS A 120 -4.43 20.03 15.64
CA LYS A 120 -4.92 21.02 14.68
C LYS A 120 -3.75 21.79 14.10
N GLY A 121 -3.64 21.89 12.78
CA GLY A 121 -2.56 22.63 12.16
C GLY A 121 -2.35 22.37 10.67
N ASN A 122 -1.31 23.00 10.14
CA ASN A 122 -0.95 22.91 8.72
C ASN A 122 -0.32 21.56 8.37
N LEU A 123 -0.58 21.12 7.13
CA LEU A 123 0.24 20.09 6.50
C LEU A 123 1.64 20.66 6.25
N ASN A 124 2.66 19.83 6.42
CA ASN A 124 4.04 20.22 6.17
C ASN A 124 4.29 20.50 4.67
N SER A 125 5.46 21.04 4.34
CA SER A 125 5.81 21.45 2.97
C SER A 125 5.73 20.31 1.95
N SER A 126 5.92 19.05 2.37
CA SER A 126 5.81 17.90 1.48
C SER A 126 4.36 17.49 1.19
N LEU A 127 3.40 17.82 2.06
CA LEU A 127 2.01 17.32 1.97
C LEU A 127 0.96 18.41 1.71
N LYS A 128 1.29 19.67 1.94
CA LYS A 128 0.40 20.78 1.61
C LYS A 128 0.11 20.75 0.12
N ASN A 129 -1.17 20.66 -0.23
CA ASN A 129 -1.67 20.51 -1.60
C ASN A 129 -1.11 19.28 -2.34
N GLN A 130 -0.63 18.27 -1.60
CA GLN A 130 -0.05 17.05 -2.16
C GLN A 130 -0.40 15.88 -1.24
N ASN A 131 -1.68 15.55 -1.17
CA ASN A 131 -2.21 14.51 -0.31
C ASN A 131 -3.32 13.74 -1.02
N ALA A 132 -3.34 12.43 -0.83
CA ALA A 132 -4.21 11.55 -1.61
C ALA A 132 -4.82 10.39 -0.80
N SER A 133 -4.39 10.18 0.44
CA SER A 133 -5.03 9.20 1.34
C SER A 133 -4.75 9.49 2.83
N HIS A 134 -5.56 8.92 3.72
CA HIS A 134 -5.33 8.97 5.17
C HIS A 134 -5.77 7.71 5.91
N GLN A 135 -5.06 7.38 6.99
CA GLN A 135 -5.31 6.20 7.80
C GLN A 135 -5.52 6.58 9.27
N PHE A 136 -6.67 6.20 9.82
CA PHE A 136 -6.90 6.19 11.26
C PHE A 136 -6.16 5.02 11.90
N SER A 137 -5.59 5.24 13.09
CA SER A 137 -4.82 4.24 13.84
C SER A 137 -3.79 3.53 12.97
N PRO A 138 -2.83 4.26 12.35
CA PRO A 138 -1.83 3.66 11.48
C PRO A 138 -1.01 2.63 12.26
N ALA A 139 -0.82 1.45 11.67
CA ALA A 139 0.04 0.43 12.28
C ALA A 139 1.50 0.93 12.34
N SER A 140 2.21 0.56 13.40
CA SER A 140 3.66 0.68 13.43
C SER A 140 4.25 -0.28 12.40
N ARG A 141 5.02 0.26 11.45
CA ARG A 141 5.61 -0.48 10.33
C ARG A 141 7.05 -0.03 10.15
N THR A 142 7.91 -0.94 9.71
CA THR A 142 9.31 -0.63 9.37
C THR A 142 9.35 0.05 8.00
N ASN A 143 10.22 1.04 7.80
CA ASN A 143 10.45 1.57 6.45
C ASN A 143 11.02 0.46 5.54
N LEU A 144 10.52 0.33 4.31
CA LEU A 144 10.93 -0.71 3.37
C LEU A 144 12.44 -0.61 3.09
N SER A 145 12.96 0.62 2.95
CA SER A 145 14.39 0.90 2.80
C SER A 145 15.23 0.38 3.97
N TYR A 146 14.75 0.59 5.20
CA TYR A 146 15.40 0.02 6.39
C TYR A 146 15.21 -1.50 6.47
N GLY A 147 14.08 -2.04 6.04
CA GLY A 147 13.85 -3.49 5.98
C GLY A 147 14.83 -4.20 5.06
N LEU A 148 15.14 -3.60 3.92
CA LEU A 148 16.04 -4.16 2.91
C LEU A 148 17.50 -4.18 3.38
N TYR A 149 17.97 -3.07 3.96
CA TYR A 149 19.39 -2.92 4.32
C TYR A 149 19.69 -3.12 5.81
N LYS A 150 18.69 -3.00 6.69
CA LYS A 150 18.82 -2.97 8.16
C LYS A 150 19.89 -1.99 8.65
N ALA A 151 20.01 -0.87 7.94
CA ALA A 151 20.99 0.17 8.19
C ALA A 151 20.42 1.54 7.84
N SER A 152 20.97 2.60 8.45
CA SER A 152 20.64 3.98 8.08
C SER A 152 21.18 4.32 6.68
N GLY A 153 20.63 5.37 6.08
CA GLY A 153 21.06 5.91 4.78
C GLY A 153 20.39 5.27 3.56
N GLY A 154 19.63 4.18 3.74
CA GLY A 154 18.79 3.63 2.68
C GLY A 154 17.64 4.58 2.32
N ARG A 155 17.36 4.74 1.02
CA ARG A 155 16.27 5.56 0.51
C ARG A 155 15.65 4.94 -0.73
N ILE A 156 14.35 5.17 -0.92
CA ILE A 156 13.69 4.90 -2.21
C ILE A 156 14.14 5.96 -3.21
N THR A 157 14.74 5.54 -4.32
CA THR A 157 15.18 6.42 -5.42
C THR A 157 14.14 6.50 -6.54
N CYS A 158 13.36 5.44 -6.75
CA CYS A 158 12.23 5.42 -7.66
C CYS A 158 11.12 4.52 -7.09
N GLY A 159 9.89 5.04 -7.01
CA GLY A 159 8.73 4.26 -6.57
C GLY A 159 8.10 3.46 -7.70
N PHE A 160 7.10 2.65 -7.36
CA PHE A 160 6.23 2.01 -8.35
C PHE A 160 5.56 3.05 -9.23
N ASP A 161 5.51 2.80 -10.54
CA ASP A 161 5.06 3.73 -11.58
C ASP A 161 5.74 5.11 -11.50
N GLY A 162 6.99 5.13 -11.02
CA GLY A 162 7.71 6.36 -10.66
C GLY A 162 8.67 6.89 -11.73
N TYR A 163 8.69 6.32 -12.93
CA TYR A 163 9.58 6.81 -13.99
C TYR A 163 9.17 8.20 -14.47
N THR A 164 10.16 9.10 -14.52
CA THR A 164 9.99 10.48 -15.00
C THR A 164 10.90 10.81 -16.18
N SER A 165 12.05 10.14 -16.28
CA SER A 165 13.05 10.33 -17.34
C SER A 165 13.34 9.06 -18.15
N THR A 166 12.83 7.91 -17.71
CA THR A 166 12.98 6.63 -18.41
C THR A 166 11.67 6.30 -19.13
N PRO A 167 11.68 6.06 -20.46
CA PRO A 167 10.47 5.64 -21.15
C PRO A 167 9.93 4.32 -20.57
N GLY A 168 8.62 4.27 -20.35
CA GLY A 168 7.92 3.13 -19.78
C GLY A 168 7.40 3.37 -18.37
N ARG A 169 7.03 2.30 -17.65
CA ARG A 169 6.43 2.35 -16.31
C ARG A 169 7.17 1.44 -15.35
N HIS A 170 7.46 1.94 -14.15
CA HIS A 170 8.30 1.22 -13.20
C HIS A 170 7.51 0.18 -12.40
N GLU A 171 7.82 -1.11 -12.57
CA GLU A 171 7.05 -2.22 -11.97
C GLU A 171 7.41 -2.53 -10.51
N GLY A 172 8.52 -1.98 -10.04
CA GLY A 172 9.05 -2.22 -8.71
C GLY A 172 9.33 -0.94 -7.94
N ILE A 173 10.23 -1.07 -6.97
CA ILE A 173 10.71 0.02 -6.13
C ILE A 173 12.23 -0.06 -6.11
N ASP A 174 12.89 1.01 -6.50
CA ASP A 174 14.34 1.11 -6.48
C ASP A 174 14.77 1.70 -5.14
N ILE A 175 15.64 0.97 -4.45
CA ILE A 175 16.11 1.34 -3.12
C ILE A 175 17.64 1.34 -3.15
N ALA A 176 18.23 2.51 -2.88
CA ALA A 176 19.67 2.70 -2.86
C ALA A 176 20.17 3.01 -1.44
N ARG A 177 21.35 2.50 -1.11
CA ARG A 177 22.10 2.88 0.09
C ARG A 177 23.57 3.12 -0.26
N GLY A 178 24.25 2.09 -0.75
CA GLY A 178 25.64 2.12 -1.17
C GLY A 178 26.12 0.71 -1.55
N ILE A 179 26.91 0.63 -2.63
CA ILE A 179 27.47 -0.63 -3.15
C ILE A 179 28.13 -1.44 -2.02
N GLY A 180 27.84 -2.74 -1.96
CA GLY A 180 28.33 -3.65 -0.92
C GLY A 180 27.46 -3.70 0.34
N SER A 181 26.38 -2.93 0.44
CA SER A 181 25.42 -3.04 1.55
C SER A 181 24.70 -4.39 1.52
N ASP A 182 24.59 -5.06 2.67
CA ASP A 182 23.78 -6.29 2.79
C ASP A 182 22.34 -6.06 2.33
N VAL A 183 21.89 -6.82 1.34
CA VAL A 183 20.49 -6.90 0.90
C VAL A 183 19.83 -8.08 1.59
N ARG A 184 18.75 -7.80 2.33
CA ARG A 184 18.01 -8.78 3.12
C ARG A 184 16.65 -9.10 2.49
N ALA A 185 16.24 -10.36 2.60
CA ALA A 185 14.92 -10.79 2.15
C ALA A 185 13.82 -10.05 2.92
N LEU A 186 12.94 -9.37 2.19
CA LEU A 186 11.81 -8.63 2.75
C LEU A 186 10.65 -9.55 3.13
N VAL A 187 10.62 -10.76 2.59
CA VAL A 187 9.62 -11.78 2.89
C VAL A 187 10.29 -13.13 3.17
N SER A 188 9.62 -13.95 3.98
CA SER A 188 9.94 -15.38 4.03
C SER A 188 9.35 -16.08 2.79
N GLY A 189 9.99 -17.15 2.34
CA GLY A 189 9.51 -17.90 1.17
C GLY A 189 10.52 -18.92 0.67
N LYS A 190 10.28 -19.44 -0.54
CA LYS A 190 11.19 -20.36 -1.23
C LYS A 190 11.81 -19.65 -2.43
N ILE A 191 13.14 -19.78 -2.60
CA ILE A 191 13.79 -19.30 -3.82
C ILE A 191 13.29 -20.16 -4.99
N ILE A 192 12.74 -19.52 -6.01
CA ILE A 192 12.27 -20.19 -7.23
C ILE A 192 13.10 -19.85 -8.46
N TYR A 193 13.96 -18.83 -8.40
CA TYR A 193 14.88 -18.48 -9.47
C TYR A 193 16.09 -17.69 -8.94
N ILE A 194 17.26 -17.93 -9.52
CA ILE A 194 18.48 -17.14 -9.31
C ILE A 194 19.17 -16.94 -10.66
N ALA A 195 19.44 -15.69 -11.01
CA ALA A 195 20.47 -15.29 -11.96
C ALA A 195 21.51 -14.45 -11.20
N ARG A 196 22.80 -14.82 -11.25
CA ARG A 196 23.82 -14.08 -10.48
C ARG A 196 24.22 -12.77 -11.14
N GLY A 197 24.16 -12.70 -12.47
CA GLY A 197 24.51 -11.51 -13.23
C GLY A 197 25.96 -11.07 -13.04
N SER A 198 26.25 -9.87 -13.50
CA SER A 198 27.53 -9.17 -13.36
C SER A 198 27.31 -7.67 -13.51
N THR A 199 28.24 -6.87 -12.99
CA THR A 199 28.24 -5.42 -13.21
C THR A 199 28.26 -5.06 -14.70
N GLY A 200 27.59 -3.98 -15.09
CA GLY A 200 27.42 -3.57 -16.48
C GLY A 200 26.07 -3.97 -17.07
N SER A 201 25.67 -3.32 -18.17
CA SER A 201 24.31 -3.37 -18.71
C SER A 201 23.81 -4.76 -19.12
N SER A 202 24.71 -5.71 -19.40
CA SER A 202 24.34 -7.04 -19.91
C SER A 202 24.17 -8.11 -18.82
N GLY A 203 24.54 -7.81 -17.57
CA GLY A 203 24.64 -8.79 -16.50
C GLY A 203 23.51 -8.71 -15.48
N LEU A 204 22.24 -8.70 -15.91
CA LEU A 204 21.11 -8.61 -14.97
C LEU A 204 21.14 -9.76 -13.96
N SER A 205 21.15 -9.41 -12.67
CA SER A 205 20.94 -10.37 -11.59
C SER A 205 19.47 -10.45 -11.22
N THR A 206 19.04 -11.59 -10.68
CA THR A 206 17.67 -11.82 -10.24
C THR A 206 17.66 -12.81 -9.09
N ILE A 207 16.94 -12.50 -8.02
CA ILE A 207 16.56 -13.45 -6.99
C ILE A 207 15.04 -13.40 -6.88
N SER A 208 14.36 -14.52 -7.06
CA SER A 208 12.90 -14.59 -6.98
C SER A 208 12.47 -15.48 -5.81
N ILE A 209 11.82 -14.88 -4.82
CA ILE A 209 11.37 -15.54 -3.59
C ILE A 209 9.84 -15.65 -3.62
N TYR A 210 9.33 -16.87 -3.71
CA TYR A 210 7.89 -17.13 -3.67
C TYR A 210 7.40 -17.26 -2.22
N ASN A 211 6.47 -16.39 -1.82
CA ASN A 211 5.74 -16.46 -0.57
C ASN A 211 4.41 -17.17 -0.81
N ALA A 212 4.32 -18.44 -0.37
CA ALA A 212 3.14 -19.27 -0.60
C ALA A 212 1.89 -18.73 0.12
N SER A 213 2.04 -18.19 1.35
CA SER A 213 0.90 -17.67 2.13
C SER A 213 0.22 -16.46 1.48
N ALA A 214 0.98 -15.60 0.80
CA ALA A 214 0.44 -14.44 0.08
C ALA A 214 0.09 -14.76 -1.38
N ASN A 215 0.51 -15.94 -1.87
CA ASN A 215 0.54 -16.29 -3.29
C ASN A 215 1.15 -15.17 -4.16
N LYS A 216 2.32 -14.67 -3.75
CA LYS A 216 3.09 -13.63 -4.44
C LYS A 216 4.56 -14.03 -4.55
N THR A 217 5.25 -13.47 -5.53
CA THR A 217 6.71 -13.53 -5.62
C THR A 217 7.30 -12.16 -5.37
N VAL A 218 8.31 -12.06 -4.51
CA VAL A 218 9.15 -10.86 -4.39
C VAL A 218 10.46 -11.10 -5.15
N ILE A 219 10.78 -10.18 -6.05
CA ILE A 219 11.91 -10.27 -6.98
C ILE A 219 12.89 -9.15 -6.69
N TYR A 220 14.17 -9.50 -6.63
CA TYR A 220 15.28 -8.59 -6.39
C TYR A 220 16.19 -8.56 -7.61
N LEU A 221 16.41 -7.38 -8.19
CA LEU A 221 17.35 -7.18 -9.31
C LEU A 221 18.51 -6.25 -8.89
N HIS A 222 19.52 -6.19 -9.74
CA HIS A 222 20.66 -5.27 -9.67
C HIS A 222 21.62 -5.46 -8.48
N SER A 223 21.32 -6.39 -7.56
CA SER A 223 22.21 -6.80 -6.47
C SER A 223 23.19 -7.91 -6.89
N ALA A 224 24.21 -8.21 -6.08
CA ALA A 224 25.10 -9.36 -6.24
C ALA A 224 24.64 -10.53 -5.33
N PRO A 225 23.97 -11.58 -5.84
CA PRO A 225 23.44 -12.66 -5.00
C PRO A 225 24.53 -13.42 -4.24
N ARG A 226 24.27 -13.76 -2.97
CA ARG A 226 25.23 -14.56 -2.17
C ARG A 226 25.46 -15.92 -2.83
N SER A 227 26.72 -16.36 -2.86
CA SER A 227 27.12 -17.63 -3.48
C SER A 227 26.46 -18.85 -2.82
N SER A 228 26.14 -18.76 -1.53
CA SER A 228 25.46 -19.79 -0.75
C SER A 228 23.98 -19.99 -1.10
N LEU A 229 23.37 -19.11 -1.90
CA LEU A 229 21.98 -19.27 -2.29
C LEU A 229 21.80 -20.37 -3.34
N ALA A 230 20.71 -21.13 -3.19
CA ALA A 230 20.29 -22.15 -4.14
C ALA A 230 18.79 -22.07 -4.44
N VAL A 231 18.40 -22.39 -5.68
CA VAL A 231 16.99 -22.58 -6.02
C VAL A 231 16.43 -23.71 -5.18
N GLY A 232 15.24 -23.50 -4.61
CA GLY A 232 14.59 -24.41 -3.68
C GLY A 232 14.89 -24.15 -2.21
N GLN A 233 15.86 -23.30 -1.89
CA GLN A 233 16.16 -22.90 -0.51
C GLN A 233 14.98 -22.17 0.12
N THR A 234 14.68 -22.50 1.39
CA THR A 234 13.77 -21.71 2.21
C THR A 234 14.51 -20.53 2.81
N ILE A 235 13.93 -19.34 2.65
CA ILE A 235 14.46 -18.07 3.12
C ILE A 235 13.58 -17.54 4.23
N SER A 236 14.22 -17.09 5.30
CA SER A 236 13.55 -16.31 6.35
C SER A 236 13.63 -14.83 6.02
N ARG A 237 12.55 -14.09 6.30
CA ARG A 237 12.60 -12.62 6.30
C ARG A 237 13.77 -12.11 7.13
N GLY A 238 14.53 -11.15 6.59
CA GLY A 238 15.71 -10.56 7.20
C GLY A 238 17.02 -11.32 6.94
N GLN A 239 16.97 -12.52 6.35
CA GLN A 239 18.15 -13.25 5.90
C GLN A 239 18.86 -12.46 4.79
N ILE A 240 20.20 -12.39 4.85
CA ILE A 240 21.01 -11.77 3.81
C ILE A 240 20.96 -12.66 2.56
N ILE A 241 20.63 -12.06 1.42
CA ILE A 241 20.47 -12.74 0.13
C ILE A 241 21.38 -12.18 -0.96
N ALA A 242 21.84 -10.95 -0.83
CA ALA A 242 22.75 -10.32 -1.79
C ALA A 242 23.55 -9.18 -1.13
N ASP A 243 24.44 -8.57 -1.90
CA ASP A 243 25.01 -7.24 -1.65
C ASP A 243 24.44 -6.24 -2.67
N GLU A 244 24.20 -4.99 -2.28
CA GLU A 244 23.82 -3.93 -3.22
C GLU A 244 24.91 -3.77 -4.28
N SER A 245 24.51 -3.71 -5.55
CA SER A 245 25.43 -3.65 -6.67
C SER A 245 24.78 -2.85 -7.81
N TRP A 246 25.31 -3.02 -9.01
CA TRP A 246 24.83 -2.42 -10.24
C TRP A 246 24.82 -3.47 -11.38
N HIS A 247 24.40 -4.70 -11.03
CA HIS A 247 24.33 -5.81 -11.97
C HIS A 247 23.23 -5.55 -13.02
N GLY A 248 23.57 -5.53 -14.30
CA GLY A 248 22.61 -5.16 -15.35
C GLY A 248 22.33 -3.65 -15.43
N VAL A 249 23.08 -2.81 -14.73
CA VAL A 249 23.01 -1.34 -14.82
C VAL A 249 24.28 -0.83 -15.52
N SER A 250 24.18 0.28 -16.26
CA SER A 250 25.28 0.76 -17.12
C SER A 250 26.47 1.35 -16.37
N SER A 251 26.29 1.84 -15.15
CA SER A 251 27.36 2.41 -14.33
C SER A 251 27.11 2.22 -12.83
N SER A 252 28.19 2.29 -12.04
CA SER A 252 28.13 2.23 -10.58
C SER A 252 27.38 3.40 -9.93
N SER A 253 27.31 4.56 -10.61
CA SER A 253 26.51 5.71 -10.13
C SER A 253 25.00 5.43 -10.11
N GLY A 254 24.54 4.45 -10.89
CA GLY A 254 23.16 3.97 -10.90
C GLY A 254 22.92 2.79 -9.96
N ALA A 255 23.84 2.45 -9.05
CA ALA A 255 23.66 1.33 -8.14
C ALA A 255 22.41 1.50 -7.25
N HIS A 256 21.61 0.43 -7.21
CA HIS A 256 20.43 0.29 -6.37
C HIS A 256 20.05 -1.20 -6.32
N THR A 257 19.12 -1.55 -5.43
CA THR A 257 18.39 -2.82 -5.51
C THR A 257 16.97 -2.51 -5.95
N HIS A 258 16.56 -3.09 -7.08
CA HIS A 258 15.17 -3.06 -7.52
C HIS A 258 14.41 -4.18 -6.83
N VAL A 259 13.27 -3.85 -6.22
CA VAL A 259 12.38 -4.81 -5.55
C VAL A 259 10.99 -4.76 -6.18
N GLU A 260 10.56 -5.86 -6.75
CA GLU A 260 9.24 -6.02 -7.37
C GLU A 260 8.40 -7.05 -6.63
N MET A 261 7.09 -6.81 -6.53
CA MET A 261 6.12 -7.82 -6.10
C MET A 261 5.26 -8.23 -7.30
N ARG A 262 5.23 -9.54 -7.57
CA ARG A 262 4.40 -10.13 -8.61
C ARG A 262 3.31 -11.03 -8.08
N LEU A 263 2.19 -11.07 -8.80
CA LEU A 263 1.09 -12.00 -8.54
C LEU A 263 1.50 -13.45 -8.86
N GLY A 264 1.24 -14.38 -7.93
CA GLY A 264 1.52 -15.80 -8.14
C GLY A 264 3.01 -16.16 -8.10
N LYS A 265 3.33 -17.31 -8.70
CA LYS A 265 4.72 -17.76 -8.91
C LYS A 265 5.27 -17.15 -10.19
N GLN A 266 6.28 -16.30 -10.07
CA GLN A 266 6.95 -15.67 -11.20
C GLN A 266 8.45 -15.80 -11.04
N THR A 267 9.17 -16.22 -12.07
CA THR A 267 10.62 -16.37 -11.99
C THR A 267 11.37 -15.08 -12.32
N HIS A 268 10.73 -14.15 -13.03
CA HIS A 268 11.36 -12.91 -13.52
C HIS A 268 10.49 -11.68 -13.23
N ALA A 269 11.16 -10.54 -13.12
CA ALA A 269 10.54 -9.21 -13.04
C ALA A 269 9.69 -8.90 -14.27
N ALA A 270 8.71 -8.02 -14.12
CA ALA A 270 7.94 -7.47 -15.22
C ALA A 270 8.81 -6.50 -16.03
N LYS A 271 8.44 -6.30 -17.29
CA LYS A 271 9.16 -5.36 -18.14
C LYS A 271 8.75 -3.94 -17.77
N SER A 272 9.71 -3.07 -17.47
CA SER A 272 9.45 -1.66 -17.14
C SER A 272 9.93 -0.69 -18.22
N VAL A 273 11.13 -0.91 -18.75
CA VAL A 273 11.76 0.03 -19.71
C VAL A 273 11.16 -0.17 -21.10
N ASN A 274 10.79 0.94 -21.73
CA ASN A 274 10.05 1.01 -23.00
C ASN A 274 8.74 0.19 -22.96
N ASP A 275 8.14 0.07 -21.78
CA ASP A 275 6.85 -0.60 -21.60
C ASP A 275 5.82 0.37 -20.97
N PRO A 276 4.80 0.82 -21.72
CA PRO A 276 3.78 1.70 -21.19
C PRO A 276 2.72 0.97 -20.35
N HIS A 277 2.80 -0.37 -20.23
CA HIS A 277 1.86 -1.17 -19.46
C HIS A 277 2.37 -1.43 -18.03
N LEU A 278 1.43 -1.66 -17.10
CA LEU A 278 1.74 -2.20 -15.78
C LEU A 278 1.10 -3.59 -15.67
N ASP A 279 1.93 -4.62 -15.60
CA ASP A 279 1.59 -6.00 -15.33
C ASP A 279 1.15 -6.20 -13.87
N ASN A 280 1.78 -5.49 -12.94
CA ASN A 280 1.52 -5.66 -11.52
C ASN A 280 0.61 -4.56 -10.96
N PRO A 281 -0.23 -4.87 -9.97
CA PRO A 281 -0.93 -3.84 -9.22
C PRO A 281 0.04 -3.07 -8.32
N ASN A 282 -0.35 -1.87 -7.91
CA ASN A 282 0.40 -1.09 -6.93
C ASN A 282 0.69 -1.94 -5.66
N PRO A 283 1.97 -2.12 -5.28
CA PRO A 283 2.34 -3.10 -4.26
C PRO A 283 2.21 -2.58 -2.83
N THR A 284 1.73 -1.34 -2.60
CA THR A 284 1.74 -0.74 -1.25
C THR A 284 0.92 -1.54 -0.24
N SER A 285 -0.27 -2.01 -0.60
CA SER A 285 -1.12 -2.80 0.31
C SER A 285 -0.43 -4.12 0.70
N PHE A 286 0.27 -4.75 -0.25
CA PHE A 286 1.10 -5.90 0.02
C PHE A 286 2.22 -5.56 1.02
N TRP A 287 3.02 -4.53 0.76
CA TRP A 287 4.11 -4.16 1.67
C TRP A 287 3.62 -3.81 3.08
N GLN A 288 2.46 -3.14 3.18
CA GLN A 288 1.83 -2.85 4.46
C GLN A 288 1.36 -4.09 5.20
N SER A 289 0.82 -5.09 4.49
CA SER A 289 0.48 -6.39 5.07
C SER A 289 1.72 -7.14 5.57
N GLN A 290 2.88 -6.89 4.95
CA GLN A 290 4.17 -7.39 5.41
C GLN A 290 4.79 -6.52 6.52
N GLY A 291 4.09 -5.49 7.02
CA GLY A 291 4.59 -4.63 8.09
C GLY A 291 5.59 -3.57 7.64
N TYR A 292 5.57 -3.19 6.35
CA TYR A 292 6.43 -2.14 5.80
C TYR A 292 5.68 -0.87 5.41
N ASN A 293 6.30 0.29 5.61
CA ASN A 293 5.95 1.53 4.91
C ASN A 293 6.80 1.62 3.65
N VAL A 294 6.21 2.01 2.51
CA VAL A 294 6.95 2.28 1.27
C VAL A 294 7.65 3.64 1.40
N LYS A 295 8.76 3.66 2.14
CA LYS A 295 9.65 4.79 2.43
C LYS A 295 11.05 4.29 2.72
#